data_AF-A0A6L9IK97-F1
#
_entry.id   AF-A0A6L9IK97-F1
#
_cell.length_a   1.000
_cell.length_b   1.000
_cell.length_c   1.000
_cell.angle_alpha   90.00
_cell.angle_beta   90.00
_cell.angle_gamma   90.00
#
_symmetry.space_group_name_H-M   'P 1'
#
loop_
_entity.id
_entity.type
_entity.pdbx_description
1 polymer ?
#
loop_
_entity_poly.entity_id
_entity_poly.type
_entity_poly.pdbx_seq_one_letter_code
_entity_poly.pdbx_strand_id
1 'polypeptide(L)'
;MMNLMIDGAVRHFIPIKEFRADHGLPPTFSMAHFEPKDFTGLGSIDRAGAELNQLRAAVLAAVPDRLALAGWLEALPQLHATFRGQLYAINAVVQLHESEIDFAAAGFGDVTQAYVYALIRANAAKDPPPSFAVVYGVWLNSTARVSQTIYEYTHQGSVWRVQLVTHAYGRAGMIVAMAESAAVYVHDVTLGCPAEGFMAGLLAEVAARIQASITAAG
;
A
#
# COMPACT_ATOMS: atom_id res chain seq x y z
N MET A 1 0.47 14.19 -0.83
CA MET A 1 0.31 14.03 -2.29
C MET A 1 0.81 12.64 -2.66
N MET A 2 0.11 11.92 -3.54
CA MET A 2 0.45 10.54 -3.93
C MET A 2 1.13 10.55 -5.30
N ASN A 3 2.15 9.70 -5.49
CA ASN A 3 2.81 9.51 -6.78
C ASN A 3 2.72 8.04 -7.17
N LEU A 4 2.17 7.73 -8.34
CA LEU A 4 2.11 6.36 -8.86
C LEU A 4 2.76 6.24 -10.24
N MET A 5 3.41 5.11 -10.51
CA MET A 5 3.89 4.77 -11.85
C MET A 5 2.72 4.27 -12.70
N ILE A 6 2.34 5.04 -13.72
CA ILE A 6 1.27 4.69 -14.67
C ILE A 6 1.84 4.80 -16.09
N ASP A 7 1.70 3.72 -16.87
CA ASP A 7 2.24 3.62 -18.24
C ASP A 7 3.72 3.99 -18.36
N GLY A 8 4.52 3.55 -17.38
CA GLY A 8 5.97 3.79 -17.35
C GLY A 8 6.40 5.20 -16.97
N ALA A 9 5.46 6.08 -16.58
CA ALA A 9 5.75 7.42 -16.08
C ALA A 9 5.23 7.63 -14.66
N VAL A 10 6.01 8.33 -13.82
CA VAL A 10 5.53 8.77 -12.50
C VAL A 10 4.48 9.86 -12.69
N ARG A 11 3.29 9.65 -12.14
CA ARG A 11 2.17 10.57 -12.19
C ARG A 11 1.88 11.12 -10.81
N HIS A 12 1.67 12.42 -10.74
CA HIS A 12 1.33 13.13 -9.53
C HIS A 12 -0.18 13.20 -9.34
N PHE A 13 -0.68 12.69 -8.23
CA PHE A 13 -2.10 12.69 -7.94
C PHE A 13 -2.45 13.86 -7.02
N ILE A 14 -3.27 14.78 -7.54
CA ILE A 14 -3.78 15.91 -6.78
C ILE A 14 -4.91 15.47 -5.84
N PRO A 15 -5.05 16.05 -4.64
CA PRO A 15 -6.14 15.71 -3.72
C PRO A 15 -7.52 15.97 -4.36
N ILE A 16 -8.46 15.04 -4.20
CA ILE A 16 -9.81 15.19 -4.76
C ILE A 16 -10.54 16.46 -4.31
N LYS A 17 -10.27 16.94 -3.09
CA LYS A 17 -10.86 18.19 -2.61
C LYS A 17 -10.40 19.40 -3.41
N GLU A 18 -9.12 19.42 -3.81
CA GLU A 18 -8.52 20.46 -4.65
C GLU A 18 -9.09 20.39 -6.07
N PHE A 19 -9.06 19.20 -6.69
CA PHE A 19 -9.65 18.99 -8.00
C PHE A 19 -11.14 19.40 -8.08
N ARG A 20 -11.93 19.07 -7.05
CA ARG A 20 -13.34 19.49 -7.01
C ARG A 20 -13.50 20.99 -6.92
N ALA A 21 -12.67 21.66 -6.12
CA ALA A 21 -12.71 23.11 -5.98
C ALA A 21 -12.36 23.80 -7.30
N ASP A 22 -11.28 23.35 -7.95
CA ASP A 22 -10.77 23.94 -9.20
C ASP A 22 -11.75 23.82 -10.36
N HIS A 23 -12.56 22.75 -10.37
CA HIS A 23 -13.50 22.46 -11.45
C HIS A 23 -14.97 22.68 -11.09
N GLY A 24 -15.27 23.16 -9.88
CA GLY A 24 -16.65 23.38 -9.42
C GLY A 24 -17.49 22.09 -9.38
N LEU A 25 -16.88 20.98 -8.95
CA LEU A 25 -17.53 19.66 -8.88
C LEU A 25 -18.25 19.46 -7.54
N PRO A 26 -19.35 18.68 -7.53
CA PRO A 26 -20.06 18.39 -6.29
C PRO A 26 -19.22 17.51 -5.33
N PRO A 27 -19.47 17.54 -4.02
CA PRO A 27 -18.83 16.65 -3.05
C PRO A 27 -19.03 15.16 -3.34
N THR A 28 -20.04 14.81 -4.14
CA THR A 28 -20.33 13.44 -4.56
C THR A 28 -19.41 12.93 -5.66
N PHE A 29 -18.76 13.79 -6.44
CA PHE A 29 -17.81 13.38 -7.49
C PHE A 29 -16.61 12.67 -6.83
N SER A 30 -16.61 11.35 -6.81
CA SER A 30 -15.66 10.50 -6.08
C SER A 30 -15.53 9.16 -6.77
N MET A 31 -14.55 8.35 -6.39
CA MET A 31 -14.50 6.95 -6.83
C MET A 31 -15.79 6.20 -6.47
N ALA A 32 -16.41 6.52 -5.34
CA ALA A 32 -17.66 5.91 -4.91
C ALA A 32 -18.86 6.26 -5.80
N HIS A 33 -18.80 7.37 -6.54
CA HIS A 33 -19.81 7.71 -7.54
C HIS A 33 -19.73 6.78 -8.75
N PHE A 34 -18.52 6.40 -9.17
CA PHE A 34 -18.30 5.57 -10.35
C PHE A 34 -18.37 4.08 -10.04
N GLU A 35 -17.80 3.67 -8.91
CA GLU A 35 -17.73 2.28 -8.50
C GLU A 35 -17.96 2.18 -6.98
N PRO A 36 -19.23 2.19 -6.53
CA PRO A 36 -19.55 2.08 -5.13
C PRO A 36 -19.03 0.76 -4.57
N LYS A 37 -18.52 0.79 -3.34
CA LYS A 37 -18.12 -0.41 -2.60
C LYS A 37 -19.24 -0.78 -1.64
N ASP A 38 -19.71 -2.02 -1.70
CA ASP A 38 -20.48 -2.59 -0.60
C ASP A 38 -19.52 -2.97 0.53
N PHE A 39 -19.76 -2.42 1.72
CA PHE A 39 -18.98 -2.70 2.91
C PHE A 39 -19.62 -3.77 3.80
N THR A 40 -20.79 -4.28 3.41
CA THR A 40 -21.52 -5.30 4.18
C THR A 40 -20.68 -6.56 4.31
N GLY A 41 -20.40 -6.97 5.56
CA GLY A 41 -19.65 -8.20 5.85
C GLY A 41 -18.13 -8.12 5.61
N LEU A 42 -17.56 -6.93 5.38
CA LEU A 42 -16.11 -6.76 5.32
C LEU A 42 -15.50 -6.68 6.72
N GLY A 43 -14.30 -7.26 6.85
CA GLY A 43 -13.48 -7.10 8.05
C GLY A 43 -13.14 -5.63 8.33
N SER A 44 -13.03 -5.28 9.61
CA SER A 44 -12.68 -3.92 10.05
C SER A 44 -11.60 -3.97 11.11
N ILE A 45 -10.65 -3.05 10.99
CA ILE A 45 -9.58 -2.87 11.96
C ILE A 45 -9.92 -1.83 13.04
N ASP A 46 -11.02 -1.08 12.89
CA ASP A 46 -11.31 0.12 13.69
C ASP A 46 -11.46 -0.17 15.18
N ARG A 47 -11.79 -1.42 15.54
CA ARG A 47 -11.96 -1.87 16.92
C ARG A 47 -10.89 -2.87 17.37
N ALA A 48 -9.95 -3.21 16.50
CA ALA A 48 -8.93 -4.24 16.75
C ALA A 48 -7.61 -3.66 17.26
N GLY A 49 -7.63 -2.47 17.90
CA GLY A 49 -6.42 -1.75 18.26
C GLY A 49 -5.48 -2.52 19.20
N ALA A 50 -6.04 -3.25 20.17
CA ALA A 50 -5.25 -4.06 21.10
C ALA A 50 -4.62 -5.26 20.40
N GLU A 51 -5.39 -5.93 19.55
CA GLU A 51 -4.99 -7.11 18.79
C GLU A 51 -3.94 -6.77 17.72
N LEU A 52 -4.11 -5.65 17.02
CA LEU A 52 -3.13 -5.14 16.07
C LEU A 52 -1.81 -4.77 16.74
N ASN A 53 -1.86 -4.25 17.97
CA ASN A 53 -0.66 -4.00 18.77
C ASN A 53 0.01 -5.31 19.21
N GLN A 54 -0.75 -6.35 19.54
CA GLN A 54 -0.21 -7.69 19.85
C GLN A 54 0.47 -8.30 18.62
N LEU A 55 -0.19 -8.25 17.47
CA LEU A 55 0.38 -8.69 16.19
C LEU A 55 1.69 -7.96 15.92
N ARG A 56 1.66 -6.63 15.99
CA ARG A 56 2.85 -5.78 15.80
C ARG A 56 3.97 -6.19 16.74
N ALA A 57 3.70 -6.32 18.03
CA ALA A 57 4.70 -6.71 19.01
C ALA A 57 5.31 -8.09 18.71
N ALA A 58 4.48 -9.07 18.37
CA ALA A 58 4.92 -10.43 18.03
C ALA A 58 5.79 -10.47 16.78
N VAL A 59 5.40 -9.75 15.72
CA VAL A 59 6.20 -9.67 14.48
C VAL A 59 7.53 -8.97 14.74
N LEU A 60 7.53 -7.86 15.47
CA LEU A 60 8.76 -7.14 15.79
C LEU A 60 9.71 -7.95 16.69
N ALA A 61 9.17 -8.77 17.59
CA ALA A 61 9.94 -9.69 18.43
C ALA A 61 10.52 -10.88 17.65
N ALA A 62 9.92 -11.24 16.51
CA ALA A 62 10.42 -12.30 15.65
C ALA A 62 11.59 -11.86 14.75
N VAL A 63 11.88 -10.56 14.68
CA VAL A 63 13.05 -10.03 13.97
C VAL A 63 14.31 -10.31 14.81
N PRO A 64 15.29 -11.12 14.34
CA PRO A 64 16.48 -11.43 15.12
C PRO A 64 17.28 -10.18 15.47
N ASP A 65 17.78 -10.08 16.72
CA ASP A 65 18.57 -8.93 17.18
C ASP A 65 19.94 -8.82 16.48
N ARG A 66 20.48 -9.95 16.01
CA ARG A 66 21.81 -10.02 15.40
C ARG A 66 21.84 -11.08 14.30
N LEU A 67 21.72 -10.64 13.05
CA LEU A 67 21.76 -11.52 11.88
C LEU A 67 22.50 -10.82 10.73
N ALA A 68 23.56 -11.47 10.23
CA ALA A 68 24.32 -10.97 9.09
C ALA A 68 23.45 -10.90 7.83
N LEU A 69 23.76 -9.95 6.93
CA LEU A 69 22.99 -9.68 5.72
C LEU A 69 22.68 -10.94 4.88
N ALA A 70 23.65 -11.86 4.75
CA ALA A 70 23.48 -13.10 3.98
C ALA A 70 22.44 -14.06 4.58
N GLY A 71 22.26 -14.06 5.91
CA GLY A 71 21.32 -14.96 6.59
C GLY A 71 19.86 -14.52 6.48
N TRP A 72 19.59 -13.30 6.02
CA TRP A 72 18.23 -12.78 5.95
C TRP A 72 17.34 -13.49 4.93
N LEU A 73 17.90 -13.99 3.83
CA LEU A 73 17.12 -14.72 2.83
C LEU A 73 16.49 -16.00 3.41
N GLU A 74 17.15 -16.63 4.40
CA GLU A 74 16.63 -17.80 5.11
C GLU A 74 15.67 -17.43 6.25
N ALA A 75 15.83 -16.24 6.84
CA ALA A 75 14.98 -15.77 7.94
C ALA A 75 13.62 -15.21 7.48
N LEU A 76 13.54 -14.67 6.26
CA LEU A 76 12.32 -14.05 5.72
C LEU A 76 11.09 -14.98 5.72
N PRO A 77 11.16 -16.26 5.30
CA PRO A 77 10.02 -17.17 5.36
C PRO A 77 9.44 -17.32 6.77
N GLN A 78 10.28 -17.35 7.80
CA GLN A 78 9.84 -17.46 9.19
C GLN A 78 9.15 -16.18 9.66
N LEU A 79 9.66 -15.01 9.28
CA LEU A 79 9.05 -13.73 9.60
C LEU A 79 7.68 -13.57 8.91
N HIS A 80 7.59 -13.96 7.65
CA HIS A 80 6.32 -14.01 6.90
C HIS A 80 5.32 -14.99 7.54
N ALA A 81 5.75 -16.20 7.89
CA ALA A 81 4.90 -17.17 8.57
C ALA A 81 4.42 -16.65 9.94
N THR A 82 5.27 -15.93 10.67
CA THR A 82 4.90 -15.28 11.93
C THR A 82 3.81 -14.23 11.71
N PHE A 83 3.99 -13.32 10.75
CA PHE A 83 2.97 -12.31 10.42
C PHE A 83 1.64 -12.95 10.03
N ARG A 84 1.66 -13.94 9.13
CA ARG A 84 0.46 -14.70 8.72
C ARG A 84 -0.22 -15.36 9.92
N GLY A 85 0.54 -16.07 10.75
CA GLY A 85 0.00 -16.74 11.94
C GLY A 85 -0.64 -15.79 12.94
N GLN A 86 -0.02 -14.61 13.14
CA GLN A 86 -0.59 -13.57 14.02
C GLN A 86 -1.85 -12.95 13.43
N LEU A 87 -1.94 -12.75 12.11
CA LEU A 87 -3.19 -12.32 11.47
C LEU A 87 -4.32 -13.31 11.72
N TYR A 88 -4.07 -14.62 11.54
CA TYR A 88 -5.08 -15.64 11.86
C TYR A 88 -5.48 -15.62 13.34
N ALA A 89 -4.52 -15.43 14.25
CA ALA A 89 -4.79 -15.39 15.69
C ALA A 89 -5.73 -14.24 16.08
N ILE A 90 -5.59 -13.07 15.43
CA ILE A 90 -6.45 -11.91 15.70
C ILE A 90 -7.73 -11.88 14.85
N ASN A 91 -7.90 -12.83 13.91
CA ASN A 91 -8.95 -12.73 12.91
C ASN A 91 -10.38 -12.86 13.47
N ALA A 92 -10.53 -13.42 14.67
CA ALA A 92 -11.83 -13.42 15.37
C ALA A 92 -12.35 -11.99 15.63
N VAL A 93 -11.45 -11.00 15.72
CA VAL A 93 -11.76 -9.59 15.96
C VAL A 93 -11.78 -8.78 14.65
N VAL A 94 -10.80 -9.00 13.77
CA VAL A 94 -10.69 -8.25 12.50
C VAL A 94 -11.69 -8.74 11.44
N GLN A 95 -12.07 -10.02 11.47
CA GLN A 95 -13.07 -10.65 10.60
C GLN A 95 -12.73 -10.56 9.10
N LEU A 96 -11.45 -10.74 8.75
CA LEU A 96 -11.02 -10.86 7.35
C LEU A 96 -11.41 -12.22 6.78
N HIS A 97 -11.73 -12.27 5.49
CA HIS A 97 -11.77 -13.51 4.74
C HIS A 97 -10.36 -14.10 4.60
N GLU A 98 -10.29 -15.41 4.39
CA GLU A 98 -9.01 -16.12 4.20
C GLU A 98 -8.18 -15.52 3.06
N SER A 99 -8.83 -15.15 1.96
CA SER A 99 -8.18 -14.48 0.82
C SER A 99 -7.58 -13.11 1.17
N GLU A 100 -8.19 -12.37 2.11
CA GLU A 100 -7.70 -11.06 2.56
C GLU A 100 -6.48 -11.22 3.48
N ILE A 101 -6.47 -12.25 4.33
CA ILE A 101 -5.31 -12.61 5.16
C ILE A 101 -4.13 -13.01 4.27
N ASP A 102 -4.37 -13.89 3.31
CA ASP A 102 -3.33 -14.39 2.42
C ASP A 102 -2.76 -13.28 1.53
N PHE A 103 -3.62 -12.36 1.08
CA PHE A 103 -3.20 -11.17 0.36
C PHE A 103 -2.36 -10.21 1.24
N ALA A 104 -2.77 -9.95 2.49
CA ALA A 104 -1.99 -9.13 3.42
C ALA A 104 -0.63 -9.76 3.75
N ALA A 105 -0.60 -11.09 3.95
CA ALA A 105 0.61 -11.85 4.21
C ALA A 105 1.58 -11.81 3.01
N ALA A 106 1.06 -12.01 1.80
CA ALA A 106 1.87 -11.89 0.58
C ALA A 106 2.48 -10.48 0.44
N GLY A 107 1.69 -9.42 0.65
CA GLY A 107 2.22 -8.05 0.61
C GLY A 107 3.31 -7.79 1.66
N PHE A 108 3.15 -8.33 2.88
CA PHE A 108 4.19 -8.27 3.90
C PHE A 108 5.48 -8.99 3.47
N GLY A 109 5.35 -10.21 2.94
CA GLY A 109 6.47 -10.99 2.42
C GLY A 109 7.20 -10.27 1.28
N ASP A 110 6.46 -9.77 0.30
CA ASP A 110 7.00 -9.08 -0.87
C ASP A 110 7.81 -7.84 -0.48
N VAL A 111 7.29 -7.01 0.43
CA VAL A 111 7.98 -5.78 0.86
C VAL A 111 9.25 -6.10 1.66
N THR A 112 9.17 -7.01 2.62
CA THR A 112 10.33 -7.38 3.44
C THR A 112 11.43 -8.03 2.60
N GLN A 113 11.05 -8.89 1.66
CA GLN A 113 11.96 -9.46 0.67
C GLN A 113 12.57 -8.39 -0.24
N ALA A 114 11.76 -7.48 -0.80
CA ALA A 114 12.23 -6.39 -1.64
C ALA A 114 13.24 -5.50 -0.89
N TYR A 115 13.02 -5.25 0.39
CA TYR A 115 13.91 -4.48 1.25
C TYR A 115 15.25 -5.18 1.48
N VAL A 116 15.25 -6.47 1.87
CA VAL A 116 16.48 -7.25 2.04
C VAL A 116 17.28 -7.32 0.73
N TYR A 117 16.63 -7.55 -0.41
CA TYR A 117 17.31 -7.51 -1.70
C TYR A 117 17.90 -6.14 -2.03
N ALA A 118 17.24 -5.05 -1.65
CA ALA A 118 17.77 -3.71 -1.83
C ALA A 118 19.02 -3.48 -0.98
N LEU A 119 19.05 -3.99 0.26
CA LEU A 119 20.24 -3.96 1.12
C LEU A 119 21.39 -4.78 0.53
N ILE A 120 21.12 -5.98 0.02
CA ILE A 120 22.13 -6.83 -0.65
C ILE A 120 22.74 -6.11 -1.85
N ARG A 121 21.91 -5.49 -2.69
CA ARG A 121 22.37 -4.73 -3.86
C ARG A 121 23.22 -3.53 -3.45
N ALA A 122 22.77 -2.75 -2.46
CA ALA A 122 23.52 -1.60 -1.97
C ALA A 122 24.89 -2.02 -1.41
N ASN A 123 24.93 -3.09 -0.61
CA ASN A 123 26.16 -3.64 -0.07
C ASN A 123 27.13 -4.11 -1.17
N ALA A 124 26.62 -4.80 -2.20
CA ALA A 124 27.43 -5.25 -3.34
C ALA A 124 27.98 -4.07 -4.17
N ALA A 125 27.20 -3.00 -4.32
CA ALA A 125 27.59 -1.78 -5.01
C ALA A 125 28.46 -0.83 -4.15
N LYS A 126 28.62 -1.11 -2.86
CA LYS A 126 29.22 -0.20 -1.86
C LYS A 126 28.46 1.13 -1.73
N ASP A 127 27.17 1.11 -2.00
CA ASP A 127 26.26 2.24 -1.84
C ASP A 127 25.67 2.28 -0.42
N PRO A 128 25.20 3.45 0.05
CA PRO A 128 24.46 3.52 1.29
C PRO A 128 23.17 2.69 1.23
N PRO A 129 22.74 2.06 2.34
CA PRO A 129 21.46 1.37 2.41
C PRO A 129 20.29 2.30 2.00
N PRO A 130 19.38 1.86 1.10
CA PRO A 130 18.23 2.66 0.73
C PRO A 130 17.26 2.81 1.91
N SER A 131 16.55 3.94 1.95
CA SER A 131 15.49 4.13 2.94
C SER A 131 14.31 3.20 2.65
N PHE A 132 13.59 2.81 3.72
CA PHE A 132 12.35 2.03 3.59
C PHE A 132 11.36 2.71 2.64
N ALA A 133 11.18 4.03 2.75
CA ALA A 133 10.24 4.79 1.93
C ALA A 133 10.51 4.64 0.42
N VAL A 134 11.79 4.58 0.00
CA VAL A 134 12.16 4.39 -1.41
C VAL A 134 11.76 2.99 -1.88
N VAL A 135 12.10 1.95 -1.12
CA VAL A 135 11.79 0.57 -1.49
C VAL A 135 10.28 0.32 -1.49
N TYR A 136 9.60 0.80 -0.45
CA TYR A 136 8.15 0.70 -0.30
C TYR A 136 7.42 1.43 -1.43
N GLY A 137 7.87 2.63 -1.81
CA GLY A 137 7.31 3.37 -2.93
C GLY A 137 7.47 2.63 -4.26
N VAL A 138 8.62 2.00 -4.51
CA VAL A 138 8.85 1.17 -5.71
C VAL A 138 7.92 -0.04 -5.72
N TRP A 139 7.79 -0.75 -4.60
CA TRP A 139 6.86 -1.88 -4.48
C TRP A 139 5.40 -1.44 -4.68
N LEU A 140 4.96 -0.38 -4.02
CA LEU A 140 3.58 0.11 -4.14
C LEU A 140 3.26 0.49 -5.60
N ASN A 141 4.22 1.15 -6.27
CA ASN A 141 4.10 1.49 -7.69
C ASN A 141 3.98 0.26 -8.60
N SER A 142 4.67 -0.84 -8.30
CA SER A 142 4.58 -2.06 -9.11
C SER A 142 3.20 -2.74 -9.01
N THR A 143 2.44 -2.40 -7.97
CA THR A 143 1.07 -2.90 -7.72
C THR A 143 -0.01 -2.00 -8.33
N ALA A 144 0.35 -0.81 -8.85
CA ALA A 144 -0.59 0.12 -9.43
C ALA A 144 -1.25 -0.46 -10.70
N ARG A 145 -2.57 -0.38 -10.80
CA ARG A 145 -3.36 -0.83 -11.96
C ARG A 145 -4.42 0.21 -12.31
N VAL A 146 -4.57 0.46 -13.60
CA VAL A 146 -5.65 1.29 -14.15
C VAL A 146 -6.78 0.37 -14.59
N SER A 147 -8.02 0.68 -14.18
CA SER A 147 -9.20 -0.04 -14.61
C SER A 147 -9.41 0.11 -16.12
N GLN A 148 -9.80 -0.99 -16.78
CA GLN A 148 -10.21 -0.96 -18.18
C GLN A 148 -11.58 -0.33 -18.38
N THR A 149 -12.39 -0.26 -17.31
CA THR A 149 -13.70 0.40 -17.34
C THR A 149 -13.51 1.91 -17.45
N ILE A 150 -14.11 2.50 -18.48
CA ILE A 150 -14.16 3.94 -18.68
C ILE A 150 -15.57 4.40 -18.35
N TYR A 151 -15.69 5.26 -17.35
CA TYR A 151 -16.94 5.90 -16.96
C TYR A 151 -17.05 7.25 -17.67
N GLU A 152 -18.22 7.57 -18.21
CA GLU A 152 -18.51 8.89 -18.76
C GLU A 152 -19.15 9.78 -17.69
N TYR A 153 -18.69 11.03 -17.59
CA TYR A 153 -19.22 12.03 -16.67
C TYR A 153 -19.47 13.34 -17.42
N THR A 154 -20.73 13.76 -17.52
CA THR A 154 -21.08 15.05 -18.14
C THR A 154 -20.96 16.17 -17.12
N HIS A 155 -20.06 17.12 -17.38
CA HIS A 155 -19.88 18.33 -16.59
C HIS A 155 -19.92 19.57 -17.47
N GLN A 156 -20.82 20.51 -17.16
CA GLN A 156 -20.98 21.78 -17.89
C GLN A 156 -21.09 21.61 -19.41
N GLY A 157 -21.80 20.57 -19.87
CA GLY A 157 -22.00 20.29 -21.30
C GLY A 157 -20.84 19.56 -21.99
N SER A 158 -19.74 19.29 -21.29
CA SER A 158 -18.61 18.49 -21.78
C SER A 158 -18.62 17.08 -21.18
N VAL A 159 -18.26 16.08 -22.00
CA VAL A 159 -18.12 14.68 -21.53
C VAL A 159 -16.67 14.44 -21.11
N TRP A 160 -16.50 14.01 -19.86
CA TRP A 160 -15.22 13.58 -19.30
C TRP A 160 -15.20 12.06 -19.20
N ARG A 161 -14.00 11.49 -19.30
CA ARG A 161 -13.77 10.06 -19.15
C ARG A 161 -12.99 9.81 -17.86
N VAL A 162 -13.52 8.92 -17.03
CA VAL A 162 -12.94 8.58 -15.73
C VAL A 162 -12.55 7.12 -15.72
N GLN A 163 -11.31 6.83 -15.35
CA GLN A 163 -10.82 5.48 -15.09
C GLN A 163 -10.31 5.41 -13.66
N LEU A 164 -10.60 4.31 -12.96
CA LEU A 164 -10.13 4.15 -11.58
C LEU A 164 -8.69 3.61 -11.56
N VAL A 165 -7.96 4.04 -10.54
CA VAL A 165 -6.60 3.56 -10.24
C VAL A 165 -6.65 2.81 -8.91
N THR A 166 -6.06 1.63 -8.90
CA THR A 166 -5.92 0.78 -7.71
C THR A 166 -4.45 0.48 -7.45
N HIS A 167 -4.10 0.13 -6.22
CA HIS A 167 -2.82 -0.48 -5.84
C HIS A 167 -3.07 -1.62 -4.84
N ALA A 168 -2.00 -2.12 -4.20
CA ALA A 168 -2.08 -3.19 -3.22
C ALA A 168 -3.04 -2.93 -2.03
N TYR A 169 -3.52 -1.72 -1.82
CA TYR A 169 -4.47 -1.40 -0.74
C TYR A 169 -5.84 -0.98 -1.30
N GLY A 170 -6.17 -1.42 -2.51
CA GLY A 170 -7.46 -1.16 -3.14
C GLY A 170 -7.47 0.12 -3.95
N ARG A 171 -8.60 0.84 -3.91
CA ARG A 171 -8.85 2.01 -4.75
C ARG A 171 -8.08 3.22 -4.23
N ALA A 172 -7.27 3.81 -5.09
CA ALA A 172 -6.30 4.84 -4.74
C ALA A 172 -6.62 6.20 -5.37
N GLY A 173 -7.30 6.20 -6.50
CA GLY A 173 -7.64 7.42 -7.20
C GLY A 173 -8.29 7.18 -8.54
N MET A 174 -8.27 8.22 -9.37
CA MET A 174 -8.85 8.20 -10.70
C MET A 174 -8.01 9.01 -11.69
N ILE A 175 -8.09 8.63 -12.96
CA ILE A 175 -7.60 9.39 -14.10
C ILE A 175 -8.82 10.06 -14.73
N VAL A 176 -8.80 11.38 -14.84
CA VAL A 176 -9.87 12.17 -15.44
C VAL A 176 -9.36 12.79 -16.74
N ALA A 177 -9.81 12.26 -17.87
CA ALA A 177 -9.54 12.81 -19.18
C ALA A 177 -10.68 13.75 -19.58
N MET A 178 -10.36 15.03 -19.73
CA MET A 178 -11.29 16.05 -20.21
C MET A 178 -11.03 16.30 -21.70
N ALA A 179 -12.05 16.70 -22.47
CA ALA A 179 -12.00 16.72 -23.94
C ALA A 179 -10.83 17.53 -24.54
N GLU A 180 -10.41 18.61 -23.90
CA GLU A 180 -9.41 19.55 -24.43
C GLU A 180 -8.16 19.72 -23.53
N SER A 181 -8.00 18.88 -22.50
CA SER A 181 -6.86 19.00 -21.59
C SER A 181 -6.18 17.66 -21.34
N ALA A 182 -4.93 17.74 -20.87
CA ALA A 182 -4.21 16.56 -20.42
C ALA A 182 -4.98 15.87 -19.28
N ALA A 183 -4.93 14.54 -19.26
CA ALA A 183 -5.54 13.77 -18.19
C ALA A 183 -4.98 14.20 -16.82
N VAL A 184 -5.89 14.39 -15.87
CA VAL A 184 -5.56 14.75 -14.49
C VAL A 184 -5.65 13.50 -13.61
N TYR A 185 -4.67 13.31 -12.76
CA TYR A 185 -4.61 12.19 -11.83
C TYR A 185 -5.08 12.69 -10.46
N VAL A 186 -6.11 12.07 -9.91
CA VAL A 186 -6.81 12.56 -8.72
C VAL A 186 -6.74 11.51 -7.62
N HIS A 187 -6.17 11.87 -6.48
CA HIS A 187 -6.08 11.05 -5.28
C HIS A 187 -7.39 11.14 -4.50
N ASP A 188 -8.04 9.99 -4.30
CA ASP A 188 -9.30 9.89 -3.56
C ASP A 188 -9.19 8.75 -2.55
N VAL A 189 -9.32 9.07 -1.26
CA VAL A 189 -9.22 8.11 -0.16
C VAL A 189 -10.58 7.60 0.32
N THR A 190 -11.67 8.01 -0.32
CA THR A 190 -13.04 7.69 0.14
C THR A 190 -13.29 6.18 0.27
N LEU A 191 -12.62 5.37 -0.56
CA LEU A 191 -12.71 3.90 -0.54
C LEU A 191 -11.35 3.23 -0.26
N GLY A 192 -10.41 3.97 0.36
CA GLY A 192 -9.09 3.46 0.70
C GLY A 192 -9.16 2.33 1.72
N CYS A 193 -8.19 1.42 1.71
CA CYS A 193 -8.11 0.38 2.73
C CYS A 193 -7.68 0.97 4.08
N PRO A 194 -8.44 0.73 5.16
CA PRO A 194 -8.08 1.27 6.48
C PRO A 194 -6.76 0.70 7.01
N ALA A 195 -6.38 -0.51 6.58
CA ALA A 195 -5.15 -1.17 7.02
C ALA A 195 -3.87 -0.63 6.38
N GLU A 196 -3.95 0.24 5.37
CA GLU A 196 -2.76 0.77 4.68
C GLU A 196 -1.80 1.46 5.65
N GLY A 197 -2.31 2.34 6.52
CA GLY A 197 -1.48 3.08 7.47
C GLY A 197 -0.80 2.15 8.49
N PHE A 198 -1.54 1.14 8.98
CA PHE A 198 -0.99 0.14 9.89
C PHE A 198 0.12 -0.69 9.23
N MET A 199 -0.14 -1.21 8.02
CA MET A 199 0.81 -2.04 7.29
C MET A 199 2.07 -1.27 6.93
N ALA A 200 1.94 -0.04 6.41
CA ALA A 200 3.07 0.82 6.11
C ALA A 200 3.94 1.09 7.36
N GLY A 201 3.30 1.36 8.50
CA GLY A 201 4.00 1.59 9.77
C GLY A 201 4.72 0.33 10.28
N LEU A 202 4.04 -0.82 10.30
CA LEU A 202 4.63 -2.09 10.72
C LEU A 202 5.83 -2.46 9.84
N LEU A 203 5.70 -2.34 8.52
CA LEU A 203 6.76 -2.64 7.56
C LEU A 203 7.96 -1.70 7.74
N ALA A 204 7.74 -0.42 8.01
CA ALA A 204 8.82 0.53 8.29
C ALA A 204 9.63 0.14 9.53
N GLU A 205 8.95 -0.32 10.59
CA GLU A 205 9.61 -0.74 11.83
C GLU A 205 10.34 -2.07 11.69
N VAL A 206 9.75 -3.01 10.96
CA VAL A 206 10.42 -4.27 10.61
C VAL A 206 11.69 -3.97 9.81
N ALA A 207 11.62 -3.10 8.80
CA ALA A 207 12.77 -2.67 8.01
C ALA A 207 13.86 -2.03 8.89
N ALA A 208 13.48 -1.14 9.82
CA ALA A 208 14.41 -0.54 10.76
C ALA A 208 15.10 -1.58 11.66
N ARG A 209 14.37 -2.58 12.16
CA ARG A 209 14.94 -3.67 12.97
C ARG A 209 15.85 -4.60 12.16
N ILE A 210 15.49 -4.92 10.92
CA ILE A 210 16.35 -5.67 9.99
C ILE A 210 17.69 -4.96 9.84
N GLN A 211 17.67 -3.65 9.57
CA GLN A 211 18.89 -2.88 9.39
C GLN A 211 19.73 -2.82 10.67
N ALA A 212 19.10 -2.59 11.84
CA ALA A 212 19.78 -2.60 13.13
C ALA A 212 20.45 -3.95 13.44
N SER A 213 19.77 -5.04 13.13
CA SER A 213 20.27 -6.40 13.31
C SER A 213 21.49 -6.73 12.45
N ILE A 214 21.50 -6.25 11.20
CA ILE A 214 22.66 -6.36 10.30
C ILE A 214 23.83 -5.55 10.85
N THR A 215 23.60 -4.30 11.29
CA THR A 215 24.63 -3.45 11.87
C THR A 215 25.21 -4.06 13.15
N ALA A 216 24.38 -4.68 13.99
CA ALA A 216 24.86 -5.34 15.20
C ALA A 216 25.71 -6.57 14.89
N ALA A 217 25.44 -7.28 13.78
CA ALA A 217 26.14 -8.51 13.39
C ALA A 217 27.53 -8.28 12.78
N GLY A 218 27.77 -7.12 12.17
CA GLY A 218 29.09 -6.69 11.67
C GLY A 218 29.96 -6.08 12.76
#